data_AF-A0A949HFN9-F1
#
_entry.id   AF-A0A949HFN9-F1
#
_cell.length_a   1.000
_cell.length_b   1.000
_cell.length_c   1.000
_cell.angle_alpha   90.00
_cell.angle_beta   90.00
_cell.angle_gamma   90.00
#
_symmetry.space_group_name_H-M   'P 1'
#
loop_
_entity.id
_entity.type
_entity.pdbx_description
1 polymer ?
#
loop_
_entity_poly.entity_id
_entity_poly.type
_entity_poly.pdbx_seq_one_letter_code
_entity_poly.pdbx_strand_id
1 'polypeptide(L)'
;GTTNRVHLRDYAEAISPRTAMIMKIHPSNYRIEGFTASVPEAELATLAHAHQLPLAVDLGSGTLVDFAAFGLPHEPTVQETLAQGADLVAFSGDKLLGGPQAGLIVGRKDLIQRLRKNPMTRALRLDKLVIAALEATLRLYGDAGHARRQLPTLRLLTRPQAEITALAERLQPVLAAALADCATVSVQACASQIGSGALPVDLLPSAALVLAPQGTWKVDALAARLRALPRPIVGRVHQDALWLDLRCLEDADAFIAQFATPAP
;
A
#
# COMPACT_ATOMS: atom_id res chain seq x y z
N GLY A 1 -14.92 22.76 11.42
CA GLY A 1 -13.48 22.54 11.22
C GLY A 1 -13.08 22.86 9.78
N THR A 2 -11.78 22.81 9.48
CA THR A 2 -11.20 23.01 8.15
C THR A 2 -10.44 21.77 7.69
N THR A 3 -9.95 21.75 6.46
CA THR A 3 -9.16 20.62 5.90
C THR A 3 -8.00 20.19 6.80
N ASN A 4 -7.30 21.13 7.43
CA ASN A 4 -6.13 20.86 8.26
C ASN A 4 -6.46 20.81 9.77
N ARG A 5 -7.56 21.40 10.25
CA ARG A 5 -7.87 21.49 11.68
C ARG A 5 -9.33 21.18 11.95
N VAL A 6 -9.56 20.02 12.56
CA VAL A 6 -10.86 19.61 13.07
C VAL A 6 -10.71 19.26 14.55
N HIS A 7 -11.63 19.79 15.35
CA HIS A 7 -11.71 19.58 16.79
C HIS A 7 -13.03 18.92 17.16
N LEU A 8 -13.12 18.30 18.33
CA LEU A 8 -14.31 17.55 18.76
C LEU A 8 -15.59 18.40 18.74
N ARG A 9 -15.49 19.69 19.13
CA ARG A 9 -16.61 20.65 19.08
C ARG A 9 -17.21 20.81 17.69
N ASP A 10 -16.40 20.70 16.63
CA ASP A 10 -16.87 20.83 15.25
C ASP A 10 -17.84 19.70 14.88
N TYR A 11 -17.60 18.49 15.41
CA TYR A 11 -18.53 17.37 15.27
C TYR A 11 -19.77 17.59 16.12
N ALA A 12 -19.60 17.96 17.39
CA ALA A 12 -20.71 18.13 18.34
C ALA A 12 -21.72 19.19 17.87
N GLU A 13 -21.24 20.34 17.40
CA GLU A 13 -22.07 21.44 16.89
C GLU A 13 -22.84 21.08 15.61
N ALA A 14 -22.34 20.11 14.83
CA ALA A 14 -22.98 19.66 13.60
C ALA A 14 -24.04 18.56 13.82
N ILE A 15 -24.17 18.01 15.03
CA ILE A 15 -25.18 16.99 15.34
C ILE A 15 -26.57 17.64 15.35
N SER A 16 -27.52 17.03 14.64
CA SER A 16 -28.90 17.46 14.53
C SER A 16 -29.84 16.25 14.58
N PRO A 17 -31.17 16.46 14.68
CA PRO A 17 -32.14 15.35 14.60
C PRO A 17 -32.08 14.55 13.29
N ARG A 18 -31.44 15.07 12.23
CA ARG A 18 -31.24 14.37 10.94
C ARG A 18 -29.91 13.61 10.87
N THR A 19 -29.03 13.77 11.84
CA THR A 19 -27.73 13.09 11.85
C THR A 19 -27.95 11.59 12.06
N ALA A 20 -27.39 10.77 11.17
CA ALA A 20 -27.57 9.32 11.19
C ALA A 20 -26.31 8.54 11.58
N MET A 21 -25.13 9.17 11.49
CA MET A 21 -23.82 8.55 11.69
C MET A 21 -22.75 9.64 11.82
N ILE A 22 -21.71 9.36 12.60
CA ILE A 22 -20.44 10.09 12.54
C ILE A 22 -19.47 9.28 11.69
N MET A 23 -18.77 9.92 10.75
CA MET A 23 -17.82 9.26 9.87
C MET A 23 -16.43 9.90 9.99
N LYS A 24 -15.39 9.07 10.08
CA LYS A 24 -13.99 9.47 9.95
C LYS A 24 -13.35 8.70 8.79
N ILE A 25 -12.53 9.39 8.00
CA ILE A 25 -11.78 8.79 6.88
C ILE A 25 -10.31 8.93 7.20
N HIS A 26 -9.58 7.81 7.16
CA HIS A 26 -8.14 7.79 7.35
C HIS A 26 -7.44 8.35 6.09
N PRO A 27 -6.52 9.32 6.23
CA PRO A 27 -5.82 9.90 5.09
C PRO A 27 -4.75 8.93 4.56
N SER A 28 -5.18 7.90 3.84
CA SER A 28 -4.34 6.78 3.44
C SER A 28 -3.42 7.11 2.25
N ASN A 29 -3.74 8.12 1.44
CA ASN A 29 -2.98 8.45 0.23
C ASN A 29 -2.36 9.86 0.23
N TYR A 30 -2.53 10.61 1.31
CA TYR A 30 -1.83 11.88 1.55
C TYR A 30 -1.55 12.07 3.04
N ARG A 31 -0.66 12.99 3.39
CA ARG A 31 -0.46 13.45 4.77
C ARG A 31 -0.58 14.96 4.80
N ILE A 32 -1.21 15.50 5.83
CA ILE A 32 -1.22 16.95 6.07
C ILE A 32 -0.16 17.24 7.12
N GLU A 33 0.81 18.09 6.78
CA GLU A 33 1.92 18.48 7.65
C GLU A 33 1.79 19.94 8.12
N GLY A 34 2.51 20.30 9.18
CA GLY A 34 2.47 21.62 9.80
C GLY A 34 1.36 21.75 10.84
N PHE A 35 0.62 22.86 10.83
CA PHE A 35 -0.43 23.15 11.81
C PHE A 35 -1.70 22.37 11.52
N THR A 36 -1.77 21.16 12.07
CA THR A 36 -2.89 20.24 11.90
C THR A 36 -3.53 19.83 13.22
N ALA A 37 -4.81 19.46 13.16
CA ALA A 37 -5.54 18.85 14.28
C ALA A 37 -6.56 17.85 13.73
N SER A 38 -6.58 16.65 14.31
CA SER A 38 -7.53 15.59 14.01
C SER A 38 -8.06 15.03 15.32
N VAL A 39 -9.35 14.67 15.35
CA VAL A 39 -10.00 14.15 16.55
C VAL A 39 -9.73 12.65 16.66
N PRO A 40 -9.21 12.14 17.79
CA PRO A 40 -9.03 10.71 18.01
C PRO A 40 -10.34 9.93 17.89
N GLU A 41 -10.27 8.72 17.35
CA GLU A 41 -11.40 7.82 17.15
C GLU A 41 -12.17 7.56 18.46
N ALA A 42 -11.45 7.40 19.58
CA ALA A 42 -12.05 7.16 20.90
C ALA A 42 -12.88 8.35 21.40
N GLU A 43 -12.45 9.58 21.13
CA GLU A 43 -13.22 10.77 21.48
C GLU A 43 -14.48 10.88 20.60
N LEU A 44 -14.35 10.58 19.30
CA LEU A 44 -15.49 10.53 18.39
C LEU A 44 -16.48 9.43 18.76
N ALA A 45 -16.01 8.26 19.20
CA ALA A 45 -16.87 7.16 19.64
C ALA A 45 -17.67 7.58 20.87
N THR A 46 -17.01 8.20 21.86
CA THR A 46 -17.65 8.74 23.06
C THR A 46 -18.75 9.75 22.71
N LEU A 47 -18.46 10.70 21.80
CA LEU A 47 -19.44 11.67 21.32
C LEU A 47 -20.59 10.98 20.57
N ALA A 48 -20.29 10.07 19.64
CA ALA A 48 -21.29 9.37 18.84
C ALA A 48 -22.28 8.62 19.75
N HIS A 49 -21.75 7.85 20.71
CA HIS A 49 -22.57 7.02 21.60
C HIS A 49 -23.39 7.85 22.59
N ALA A 50 -22.86 8.97 23.09
CA ALA A 50 -23.62 9.92 23.91
C ALA A 50 -24.87 10.46 23.18
N HIS A 51 -24.81 10.55 21.85
CA HIS A 51 -25.93 10.95 20.99
C HIS A 51 -26.66 9.77 20.32
N GLN A 52 -26.38 8.53 20.73
CA GLN A 52 -26.98 7.30 20.16
C GLN A 52 -26.73 7.15 18.64
N LEU A 53 -25.61 7.66 18.14
CA LEU A 53 -25.17 7.56 16.75
C LEU A 53 -24.09 6.49 16.61
N PRO A 54 -24.02 5.78 15.47
CA PRO A 54 -22.88 4.93 15.14
C PRO A 54 -21.69 5.78 14.67
N LEU A 55 -20.47 5.33 15.02
CA LEU A 55 -19.22 5.79 14.42
C LEU A 55 -18.78 4.81 13.31
N ALA A 56 -18.61 5.32 12.10
CA ALA A 56 -17.98 4.58 11.00
C ALA A 56 -16.59 5.14 10.68
N VAL A 57 -15.61 4.27 10.53
CA VAL A 57 -14.26 4.63 10.11
C VAL A 57 -13.97 3.98 8.75
N ASP A 58 -13.67 4.78 7.74
CA ASP A 58 -13.03 4.28 6.53
C ASP A 58 -11.52 4.30 6.73
N LEU A 59 -10.96 3.14 7.07
CA LEU A 59 -9.53 2.96 7.26
C LEU A 59 -8.80 2.95 5.92
N GLY A 60 -9.46 2.48 4.86
CA GLY A 60 -8.92 2.42 3.51
C GLY A 60 -7.81 1.39 3.29
N SER A 61 -6.76 1.39 4.11
CA SER A 61 -5.51 0.62 3.92
C SER A 61 -5.64 -0.88 4.16
N GLY A 62 -6.44 -1.29 5.14
CA GLY A 62 -6.78 -2.70 5.40
C GLY A 62 -5.73 -3.49 6.17
N THR A 63 -4.94 -2.83 7.00
CA THR A 63 -3.91 -3.46 7.83
C THR A 63 -4.54 -4.34 8.93
N LEU A 64 -4.16 -5.62 8.98
CA LEU A 64 -4.64 -6.59 9.98
C LEU A 64 -3.60 -7.00 11.04
N VAL A 65 -2.34 -6.61 10.84
CA VAL A 65 -1.22 -7.00 11.70
C VAL A 65 -0.42 -5.76 12.07
N ASP A 66 0.15 -5.77 13.26
CA ASP A 66 1.02 -4.67 13.69
C ASP A 66 2.31 -4.66 12.85
N PHE A 67 2.46 -3.60 12.06
CA PHE A 67 3.61 -3.37 11.20
C PHE A 67 4.89 -3.09 11.99
N ALA A 68 4.78 -2.51 13.20
CA ALA A 68 5.92 -2.26 14.05
C ALA A 68 6.61 -3.58 14.47
N ALA A 69 5.84 -4.66 14.64
CA ALA A 69 6.37 -5.99 14.90
C ALA A 69 7.26 -6.54 13.76
N PHE A 70 7.20 -5.94 12.57
CA PHE A 70 8.05 -6.27 11.42
C PHE A 70 9.09 -5.20 11.09
N GLY A 71 9.28 -4.20 11.96
CA GLY A 71 10.20 -3.09 11.71
C GLY A 71 9.70 -2.10 10.64
N LEU A 72 8.39 -2.10 10.36
CA LEU A 72 7.75 -1.15 9.47
C LEU A 72 7.09 -0.01 10.27
N PRO A 73 6.86 1.16 9.66
CA PRO A 73 6.11 2.25 10.30
C PRO A 73 4.71 1.80 10.73
N HIS A 74 4.24 2.36 11.84
CA HIS A 74 2.92 2.04 12.36
C HIS A 74 1.83 2.53 11.40
N GLU A 75 0.85 1.67 11.17
CA GLU A 75 -0.37 1.94 10.42
C GLU A 75 -1.55 1.38 11.23
N PRO A 76 -2.64 2.15 11.45
CA PRO A 76 -3.74 1.68 12.27
C PRO A 76 -4.32 0.39 11.73
N THR A 77 -4.48 -0.59 12.61
CA THR A 77 -5.11 -1.86 12.27
C THR A 77 -6.62 -1.78 12.36
N VAL A 78 -7.30 -2.68 11.64
CA VAL A 78 -8.75 -2.86 11.76
C VAL A 78 -9.17 -3.14 13.20
N GLN A 79 -8.37 -3.95 13.92
CA GLN A 79 -8.61 -4.33 15.31
C GLN A 79 -8.46 -3.15 16.27
N GLU A 80 -7.40 -2.35 16.12
CA GLU A 80 -7.21 -1.12 16.90
C GLU A 80 -8.35 -0.13 16.66
N THR A 81 -8.75 0.05 15.41
CA THR A 81 -9.86 0.96 15.03
C THR A 81 -11.18 0.54 15.71
N LEU A 82 -11.48 -0.77 15.73
CA LEU A 82 -12.63 -1.31 16.44
C LEU A 82 -12.50 -1.16 17.96
N ALA A 83 -11.32 -1.41 18.52
CA ALA A 83 -11.05 -1.27 19.95
C ALA A 83 -11.16 0.19 20.44
N GLN A 84 -10.92 1.16 19.56
CA GLN A 84 -11.13 2.58 19.80
C GLN A 84 -12.61 3.00 19.72
N GLY A 85 -13.53 2.06 19.48
CA GLY A 85 -14.98 2.30 19.57
C GLY A 85 -15.69 2.56 18.24
N ALA A 86 -15.03 2.33 17.10
CA ALA A 86 -15.72 2.33 15.82
C ALA A 86 -16.79 1.22 15.76
N ASP A 87 -18.02 1.58 15.39
CA ASP A 87 -19.12 0.65 15.21
C ASP A 87 -19.07 -0.07 13.85
N LEU A 88 -18.46 0.57 12.85
CA LEU A 88 -18.16 0.03 11.52
C LEU A 88 -16.77 0.46 11.08
N VAL A 89 -16.02 -0.45 10.47
CA VAL A 89 -14.73 -0.18 9.83
C VAL A 89 -14.77 -0.70 8.40
N ALA A 90 -14.46 0.17 7.43
CA ALA A 90 -14.36 -0.16 6.02
C ALA A 90 -12.90 -0.09 5.53
N PHE A 91 -12.50 -1.00 4.65
CA PHE A 91 -11.15 -1.04 4.08
C PHE A 91 -11.05 -1.87 2.79
N SER A 92 -9.96 -1.66 2.05
CA SER A 92 -9.65 -2.40 0.81
C SER A 92 -8.96 -3.74 1.08
N GLY A 93 -9.26 -4.75 0.26
CA GLY A 93 -8.65 -6.08 0.34
C GLY A 93 -7.32 -6.24 -0.43
N ASP A 94 -7.04 -5.36 -1.38
CA ASP A 94 -5.90 -5.40 -2.31
C ASP A 94 -4.79 -4.39 -1.98
N LYS A 95 -4.90 -3.72 -0.84
CA LYS A 95 -3.88 -2.80 -0.32
C LYS A 95 -2.94 -3.53 0.65
N LEU A 96 -2.91 -3.12 1.92
CA LEU A 96 -2.02 -3.70 2.93
C LEU A 96 -2.48 -5.07 3.44
N LEU A 97 -3.73 -5.45 3.15
CA LEU A 97 -4.20 -6.83 3.32
C LEU A 97 -3.51 -7.81 2.33
N GLY A 98 -3.03 -7.33 1.17
CA GLY A 98 -2.34 -8.17 0.18
C GLY A 98 -3.21 -9.29 -0.43
N GLY A 99 -4.52 -9.11 -0.44
CA GLY A 99 -5.50 -10.00 -1.07
C GLY A 99 -5.98 -9.50 -2.43
N PRO A 100 -7.09 -10.05 -2.95
CA PRO A 100 -7.71 -9.58 -4.18
C PRO A 100 -8.50 -8.27 -3.96
N GLN A 101 -8.87 -7.60 -5.06
CA GLN A 101 -9.72 -6.40 -5.01
C GLN A 101 -11.06 -6.72 -4.34
N ALA A 102 -11.28 -6.14 -3.17
CA ALA A 102 -12.50 -6.31 -2.38
C ALA A 102 -12.71 -5.10 -1.45
N GLY A 103 -13.98 -4.81 -1.15
CA GLY A 103 -14.35 -3.90 -0.05
C GLY A 103 -14.82 -4.71 1.14
N LEU A 104 -14.13 -4.57 2.27
CA LEU A 104 -14.49 -5.22 3.53
C LEU A 104 -15.16 -4.21 4.45
N ILE A 105 -16.24 -4.63 5.11
CA ILE A 105 -16.91 -3.86 6.17
C ILE A 105 -17.07 -4.80 7.37
N VAL A 106 -16.47 -4.43 8.49
CA VAL A 106 -16.53 -5.18 9.76
C VAL A 106 -17.05 -4.28 10.87
N GLY A 107 -17.56 -4.87 11.94
CA GLY A 107 -18.08 -4.13 13.09
C GLY A 107 -19.33 -4.75 13.67
N ARG A 108 -20.21 -3.92 14.21
CA ARG A 108 -21.41 -4.34 14.94
C ARG A 108 -22.38 -5.15 14.09
N LYS A 109 -22.85 -6.25 14.68
CA LYS A 109 -23.73 -7.23 14.02
C LYS A 109 -25.04 -6.61 13.50
N ASP A 110 -25.68 -5.74 14.27
CA ASP A 110 -26.93 -5.09 13.90
C ASP A 110 -26.76 -4.17 12.68
N LEU A 111 -25.65 -3.43 12.61
CA LEU A 111 -25.32 -2.57 11.48
C LEU A 111 -24.97 -3.39 10.22
N ILE A 112 -24.16 -4.44 10.35
CA ILE A 112 -23.86 -5.35 9.24
C ILE A 112 -25.13 -6.00 8.68
N GLN A 113 -26.06 -6.42 9.56
CA GLN A 113 -27.35 -6.98 9.13
C GLN A 113 -28.21 -5.97 8.38
N ARG A 114 -28.20 -4.69 8.79
CA ARG A 114 -28.87 -3.61 8.04
C ARG A 114 -28.24 -3.41 6.67
N LEU A 115 -26.92 -3.37 6.57
CA LEU A 115 -26.19 -3.26 5.31
C LEU A 115 -26.54 -4.41 4.35
N ARG A 116 -26.58 -5.65 4.84
CA ARG A 116 -26.92 -6.85 4.05
C ARG A 116 -28.32 -6.81 3.42
N LYS A 117 -29.25 -6.05 3.98
CA LYS A 117 -30.61 -5.88 3.44
C LYS A 117 -30.69 -4.81 2.34
N ASN A 118 -29.65 -4.00 2.15
CA ASN A 118 -29.64 -2.96 1.13
C ASN A 118 -29.56 -3.59 -0.27
N PRO A 119 -30.45 -3.23 -1.22
CA PRO A 119 -30.42 -3.75 -2.60
C PRO A 119 -29.09 -3.56 -3.31
N MET A 120 -28.31 -2.53 -2.95
CA MET A 120 -26.97 -2.28 -3.51
C MET A 120 -26.00 -3.44 -3.25
N THR A 121 -26.21 -4.24 -2.21
CA THR A 121 -25.37 -5.42 -1.94
C THR A 121 -25.42 -6.45 -3.06
N ARG A 122 -26.52 -6.50 -3.83
CA ARG A 122 -26.62 -7.38 -5.00
C ARG A 122 -25.80 -6.86 -6.18
N ALA A 123 -25.75 -5.54 -6.35
CA ALA A 123 -24.96 -4.89 -7.41
C ALA A 123 -23.46 -4.93 -7.08
N LEU A 124 -23.10 -4.82 -5.80
CA LEU A 124 -21.71 -4.81 -5.31
C LEU A 124 -21.20 -6.21 -4.90
N ARG A 125 -21.93 -7.28 -5.23
CA ARG A 125 -21.58 -8.64 -4.82
C ARG A 125 -20.31 -9.08 -5.55
N LEU A 126 -19.30 -9.50 -4.77
CA LEU A 126 -18.07 -10.08 -5.28
C LEU A 126 -18.33 -11.38 -6.07
N ASP A 127 -17.48 -11.64 -7.05
CA ASP A 127 -17.50 -12.92 -7.77
C ASP A 127 -16.89 -14.05 -6.92
N LYS A 128 -17.11 -15.29 -7.37
CA LYS A 128 -16.70 -16.50 -6.64
C LYS A 128 -15.17 -16.61 -6.51
N LEU A 129 -14.41 -16.16 -7.51
CA LEU A 129 -12.94 -16.26 -7.50
C LEU A 129 -12.35 -15.27 -6.49
N VAL A 130 -12.86 -14.04 -6.46
CA VAL A 130 -12.45 -13.04 -5.45
C VAL A 130 -12.77 -13.53 -4.04
N ILE A 131 -13.95 -14.12 -3.81
CA ILE A 131 -14.29 -14.69 -2.49
C ILE A 131 -13.33 -15.81 -2.10
N ALA A 132 -13.01 -16.74 -3.01
CA ALA A 132 -12.10 -17.85 -2.74
C ALA A 132 -10.67 -17.37 -2.46
N ALA A 133 -10.19 -16.41 -3.25
CA ALA A 133 -8.87 -15.79 -3.04
C ALA A 133 -8.82 -15.02 -1.71
N LEU A 134 -9.87 -14.26 -1.38
CA LEU A 134 -9.94 -13.53 -0.11
C LEU A 134 -9.97 -14.49 1.09
N GLU A 135 -10.70 -15.61 1.01
CA GLU A 135 -10.69 -16.63 2.05
C GLU A 135 -9.28 -17.21 2.26
N ALA A 136 -8.58 -17.56 1.17
CA ALA A 136 -7.22 -18.07 1.24
C ALA A 136 -6.26 -17.03 1.86
N THR A 137 -6.35 -15.76 1.45
CA THR A 137 -5.58 -14.65 2.04
C THR A 137 -5.84 -14.53 3.54
N LEU A 138 -7.11 -14.49 3.97
CA LEU A 138 -7.47 -14.32 5.38
C LEU A 138 -7.01 -15.51 6.25
N ARG A 139 -6.97 -16.72 5.71
CA ARG A 139 -6.43 -17.89 6.44
C ARG A 139 -4.94 -17.75 6.75
N LEU A 140 -4.16 -17.11 5.88
CA LEU A 140 -2.73 -16.87 6.13
C LEU A 140 -2.51 -15.98 7.35
N TYR A 141 -3.42 -15.04 7.61
CA TYR A 141 -3.38 -14.14 8.77
C TYR A 141 -3.65 -14.84 10.12
N GLY A 142 -4.00 -16.13 10.13
CA GLY A 142 -4.06 -16.92 11.36
C GLY A 142 -2.70 -17.03 12.09
N ASP A 143 -1.60 -16.87 11.36
CA ASP A 143 -0.24 -16.69 11.91
C ASP A 143 0.43 -15.51 11.20
N ALA A 144 0.68 -14.42 11.94
CA ALA A 144 1.30 -13.21 11.39
C ALA A 144 2.68 -13.47 10.77
N GLY A 145 3.47 -14.41 11.32
CA GLY A 145 4.75 -14.80 10.76
C GLY A 145 4.61 -15.59 9.46
N HIS A 146 3.58 -16.43 9.35
CA HIS A 146 3.23 -17.13 8.11
C HIS A 146 2.73 -16.17 7.04
N ALA A 147 1.81 -15.26 7.39
CA ALA A 147 1.32 -14.20 6.50
C ALA A 147 2.48 -13.37 5.93
N ARG A 148 3.43 -12.95 6.78
CA ARG A 148 4.62 -12.20 6.36
C ARG A 148 5.45 -12.93 5.29
N ARG A 149 5.55 -14.26 5.38
CA ARG A 149 6.34 -15.07 4.43
C ARG A 149 5.59 -15.39 3.13
N GLN A 150 4.27 -15.55 3.21
CA GLN A 150 3.47 -16.03 2.07
C GLN A 150 2.82 -14.91 1.25
N LEU A 151 2.38 -13.82 1.89
CA LEU A 151 1.76 -12.71 1.18
C LEU A 151 2.81 -11.85 0.49
N PRO A 152 2.76 -11.67 -0.85
CA PRO A 152 3.73 -10.86 -1.57
C PRO A 152 3.88 -9.45 -0.99
N THR A 153 2.77 -8.78 -0.67
CA THR A 153 2.79 -7.44 -0.07
C THR A 153 3.65 -7.39 1.20
N LEU A 154 3.37 -8.26 2.18
CA LEU A 154 4.14 -8.25 3.44
C LEU A 154 5.58 -8.73 3.24
N ARG A 155 5.81 -9.73 2.39
CA ARG A 155 7.16 -10.25 2.12
C ARG A 155 8.05 -9.19 1.46
N LEU A 156 7.53 -8.44 0.49
CA LEU A 156 8.27 -7.40 -0.22
C LEU A 156 8.49 -6.15 0.65
N LEU A 157 7.50 -5.75 1.46
CA LEU A 157 7.66 -4.65 2.42
C LEU A 157 8.70 -5.00 3.49
N THR A 158 8.70 -6.24 3.99
CA THR A 158 9.63 -6.71 5.03
C THR A 158 10.94 -7.29 4.47
N ARG A 159 11.19 -7.14 3.16
CA ARG A 159 12.42 -7.61 2.53
C ARG A 159 13.62 -6.84 3.09
N PRO A 160 14.65 -7.52 3.65
CA PRO A 160 15.81 -6.86 4.23
C PRO A 160 16.59 -6.06 3.18
N GLN A 161 17.00 -4.83 3.53
CA GLN A 161 17.78 -3.98 2.62
C GLN A 161 19.05 -4.66 2.13
N ALA A 162 19.77 -5.37 3.01
CA ALA A 162 21.00 -6.08 2.65
C ALA A 162 20.80 -7.11 1.53
N GLU A 163 19.66 -7.81 1.50
CA GLU A 163 19.33 -8.74 0.41
C GLU A 163 19.07 -8.02 -0.90
N ILE A 164 18.45 -6.84 -0.85
CA ILE A 164 18.19 -6.01 -2.03
C ILE A 164 19.51 -5.44 -2.59
N THR A 165 20.41 -4.99 -1.72
CA THR A 165 21.74 -4.51 -2.12
C THR A 165 22.57 -5.63 -2.76
N ALA A 166 22.64 -6.81 -2.12
CA ALA A 166 23.36 -7.95 -2.67
C ALA A 166 22.80 -8.39 -4.03
N LEU A 167 21.47 -8.31 -4.21
CA LEU A 167 20.84 -8.53 -5.51
C LEU A 167 21.29 -7.48 -6.53
N ALA A 168 21.31 -6.19 -6.18
CA ALA A 168 21.75 -5.12 -7.07
C ALA A 168 23.20 -5.31 -7.52
N GLU A 169 24.11 -5.61 -6.59
CA GLU A 169 25.52 -5.85 -6.86
C GLU A 169 25.73 -7.05 -7.80
N ARG A 170 24.96 -8.13 -7.61
CA ARG A 170 25.01 -9.29 -8.49
C ARG A 170 24.51 -8.99 -9.92
N LEU A 171 23.49 -8.14 -10.05
CA LEU A 171 22.86 -7.81 -11.33
C LEU A 171 23.60 -6.70 -12.11
N GLN A 172 24.31 -5.82 -11.41
CA GLN A 172 25.00 -4.68 -12.00
C GLN A 172 25.93 -5.05 -13.17
N PRO A 173 26.86 -6.03 -13.06
CA PRO A 173 27.81 -6.30 -14.14
C PRO A 173 27.11 -6.86 -15.39
N VAL A 174 26.05 -7.64 -15.21
CA VAL A 174 25.25 -8.18 -16.32
C VAL A 174 24.58 -7.06 -17.10
N LEU A 175 23.92 -6.13 -16.40
CA LEU A 175 23.25 -5.00 -17.05
C LEU A 175 24.24 -4.01 -17.64
N ALA A 176 25.38 -3.78 -16.97
CA ALA A 176 26.44 -2.93 -17.49
C ALA A 176 26.96 -3.44 -18.84
N ALA A 177 27.15 -4.75 -18.98
CA ALA A 177 27.56 -5.36 -20.25
C ALA A 177 26.46 -5.26 -21.32
N ALA A 178 25.21 -5.58 -20.96
CA ALA A 178 24.09 -5.60 -21.90
C ALA A 178 23.67 -4.21 -22.43
N LEU A 179 23.98 -3.16 -21.67
CA LEU A 179 23.59 -1.78 -21.96
C LEU A 179 24.80 -0.87 -22.21
N ALA A 180 25.98 -1.45 -22.44
CA ALA A 180 27.24 -0.73 -22.62
C ALA A 180 27.21 0.23 -23.83
N ASP A 181 26.28 0.07 -24.78
CA ASP A 181 26.07 0.97 -25.91
C ASP A 181 25.21 2.19 -25.56
N CYS A 182 24.43 2.13 -24.48
CA CYS A 182 23.38 3.10 -24.19
C CYS A 182 23.41 3.74 -22.80
N ALA A 183 23.98 3.08 -21.79
CA ALA A 183 23.99 3.58 -20.43
C ALA A 183 25.18 3.06 -19.62
N THR A 184 25.59 3.86 -18.63
CA THR A 184 26.38 3.36 -17.50
C THR A 184 25.45 2.85 -16.41
N VAL A 185 25.82 1.76 -15.74
CA VAL A 185 24.99 1.12 -14.71
C VAL A 185 25.73 1.15 -13.37
N SER A 186 25.09 1.68 -12.34
CA SER A 186 25.63 1.73 -10.97
C SER A 186 24.60 1.21 -9.96
N VAL A 187 25.08 0.76 -8.80
CA VAL A 187 24.22 0.46 -7.65
C VAL A 187 24.15 1.69 -6.77
N GLN A 188 22.94 2.14 -6.43
CA GLN A 188 22.75 3.23 -5.47
C GLN A 188 21.72 2.85 -4.41
N ALA A 189 21.94 3.36 -3.20
CA ALA A 189 20.93 3.31 -2.16
C ALA A 189 19.72 4.16 -2.59
N CYS A 190 18.52 3.67 -2.32
CA CYS A 190 17.29 4.41 -2.56
C CYS A 190 16.29 4.15 -1.43
N ALA A 191 15.16 4.86 -1.48
CA ALA A 191 14.08 4.68 -0.53
C ALA A 191 12.81 4.30 -1.30
N SER A 192 12.29 3.10 -1.06
CA SER A 192 11.04 2.63 -1.66
C SER A 192 9.87 3.29 -0.94
N GLN A 193 8.92 3.80 -1.69
CA GLN A 193 7.66 4.27 -1.12
C GLN A 193 6.74 3.06 -0.88
N ILE A 194 6.02 3.03 0.24
CA ILE A 194 4.99 2.03 0.50
C ILE A 194 3.78 2.32 -0.42
N GLY A 195 3.86 1.81 -1.64
CA GLY A 195 2.85 2.02 -2.68
C GLY A 195 1.62 1.14 -2.48
N SER A 196 0.48 1.75 -2.13
CA SER A 196 -0.87 1.23 -2.38
C SER A 196 -1.98 2.29 -2.20
N GLY A 197 -1.61 3.58 -2.16
CA GLY A 197 -2.48 4.63 -1.64
C GLY A 197 -2.84 4.44 -0.17
N ALA A 198 -1.97 3.77 0.61
CA ALA A 198 -2.16 3.47 2.04
C ALA A 198 -1.14 4.17 2.96
N LEU A 199 0.12 4.35 2.54
CA LEU A 199 1.17 4.97 3.35
C LEU A 199 2.03 5.91 2.49
N PRO A 200 1.64 7.19 2.33
CA PRO A 200 2.16 8.06 1.28
C PRO A 200 3.52 8.68 1.59
N VAL A 201 3.96 8.71 2.85
CA VAL A 201 5.20 9.41 3.27
C VAL A 201 6.29 8.44 3.74
N ASP A 202 5.92 7.21 4.07
CA ASP A 202 6.84 6.28 4.71
C ASP A 202 7.74 5.61 3.67
N LEU A 203 9.04 5.80 3.87
CA LEU A 203 10.10 5.35 2.96
C LEU A 203 10.86 4.18 3.58
N LEU A 204 10.99 3.09 2.82
CA LEU A 204 11.72 1.89 3.21
C LEU A 204 13.11 1.86 2.55
N PRO A 205 14.20 1.74 3.32
CA PRO A 205 15.54 1.63 2.76
C PRO A 205 15.67 0.47 1.76
N SER A 206 16.20 0.76 0.57
CA SER A 206 16.32 -0.18 -0.55
C SER A 206 17.62 0.06 -1.33
N ALA A 207 17.79 -0.66 -2.44
CA ALA A 207 18.84 -0.44 -3.42
C ALA A 207 18.27 -0.52 -4.84
N ALA A 208 18.85 0.30 -5.72
CA ALA A 208 18.45 0.39 -7.12
C ALA A 208 19.63 0.18 -8.06
N LEU A 209 19.34 -0.34 -9.24
CA LEU A 209 20.20 -0.19 -10.41
C LEU A 209 19.88 1.16 -11.06
N VAL A 210 20.87 2.04 -11.14
CA VAL A 210 20.76 3.37 -11.73
C VAL A 210 21.44 3.35 -13.09
N LEU A 211 20.65 3.58 -14.12
CA LEU A 211 21.09 3.57 -15.51
C LEU A 211 21.17 5.01 -15.99
N ALA A 212 22.38 5.54 -16.09
CA ALA A 212 22.63 6.88 -16.60
C ALA A 212 22.90 6.79 -18.12
N PRO A 213 22.05 7.40 -18.97
CA PRO A 213 22.24 7.39 -20.42
C PRO A 213 23.60 7.95 -20.82
N GLN A 214 24.18 7.45 -21.92
CA GLN A 214 25.46 7.94 -22.45
C GLN A 214 25.43 8.13 -23.97
N GLY A 215 26.38 8.91 -24.48
CA GLY A 215 26.46 9.24 -25.90
C GLY A 215 25.24 10.04 -26.36
N THR A 216 24.53 9.52 -27.36
CA THR A 216 23.32 10.14 -27.91
C THR A 216 22.03 9.68 -27.22
N TRP A 217 22.10 8.74 -26.27
CA TRP A 217 20.93 8.20 -25.60
C TRP A 217 20.33 9.17 -24.61
N LYS A 218 18.99 9.19 -24.56
CA LYS A 218 18.20 9.93 -23.56
C LYS A 218 17.50 8.95 -22.62
N VAL A 219 17.19 9.40 -21.41
CA VAL A 219 16.53 8.58 -20.39
C VAL A 219 15.19 8.01 -20.87
N ASP A 220 14.41 8.78 -21.63
CA ASP A 220 13.13 8.31 -22.18
C ASP A 220 13.30 7.20 -23.22
N ALA A 221 14.35 7.28 -24.04
CA ALA A 221 14.67 6.24 -25.02
C ALA A 221 15.14 4.95 -24.34
N LEU A 222 15.94 5.08 -23.28
CA LEU A 222 16.35 3.95 -22.45
C LEU A 222 15.14 3.29 -21.77
N ALA A 223 14.24 4.08 -21.18
CA ALA A 223 13.01 3.58 -20.58
C ALA A 223 12.09 2.90 -21.61
N ALA A 224 12.00 3.44 -22.83
CA ALA A 224 11.26 2.83 -23.92
C ALA A 224 11.87 1.47 -24.35
N ARG A 225 13.20 1.38 -24.46
CA ARG A 225 13.92 0.13 -24.76
C ARG A 225 13.63 -0.95 -23.71
N LEU A 226 13.67 -0.61 -22.42
CA LEU A 226 13.37 -1.54 -21.35
C LEU A 226 11.88 -1.98 -21.32
N ARG A 227 10.95 -1.09 -21.66
CA ARG A 227 9.53 -1.44 -21.79
C ARG A 227 9.22 -2.33 -23.00
N ALA A 228 10.09 -2.33 -24.01
CA ALA A 228 9.94 -3.14 -25.23
C ALA A 228 10.48 -4.58 -25.08
N LEU A 229 11.09 -4.93 -23.94
CA LEU A 229 11.53 -6.29 -23.66
C LEU A 229 10.34 -7.26 -23.55
N PRO A 230 10.54 -8.58 -23.77
CA PRO A 230 9.47 -9.58 -23.67
C PRO A 230 8.71 -9.56 -22.34
N ARG A 231 9.40 -9.28 -21.22
CA ARG A 231 8.79 -8.89 -19.95
C ARG A 231 9.20 -7.42 -19.66
N PRO A 232 8.30 -6.45 -19.90
CA PRO A 232 8.60 -5.04 -19.76
C PRO A 232 9.21 -4.70 -18.39
N ILE A 233 10.33 -3.98 -18.40
CA ILE A 233 10.94 -3.47 -17.17
C ILE A 233 10.53 -2.01 -17.01
N VAL A 234 9.96 -1.67 -15.86
CA VAL A 234 9.49 -0.32 -15.54
C VAL A 234 10.29 0.23 -14.36
N GLY A 235 10.90 1.39 -14.57
CA GLY A 235 11.63 2.14 -13.55
C GLY A 235 11.11 3.56 -13.38
N ARG A 236 11.71 4.29 -12.44
CA ARG A 236 11.42 5.70 -12.20
C ARG A 236 12.51 6.57 -12.83
N VAL A 237 12.12 7.63 -13.53
CA VAL A 237 13.06 8.66 -14.00
C VAL A 237 13.35 9.63 -12.86
N HIS A 238 14.63 9.80 -12.52
CA HIS A 238 15.07 10.73 -11.48
C HIS A 238 16.52 11.19 -11.76
N GLN A 239 16.76 12.50 -11.68
CA GLN A 239 18.07 13.12 -11.96
C GLN A 239 18.68 12.64 -13.29
N ASP A 240 17.89 12.73 -14.37
CA ASP A 240 18.27 12.31 -15.74
C ASP A 240 18.73 10.85 -15.90
N ALA A 241 18.45 10.00 -14.91
CA ALA A 241 18.73 8.57 -14.95
C ALA A 241 17.46 7.74 -14.75
N LEU A 242 17.50 6.48 -15.19
CA LEU A 242 16.45 5.50 -14.93
C LEU A 242 16.82 4.66 -13.71
N TRP A 243 15.97 4.68 -12.70
CA TRP A 243 16.15 3.97 -11.43
C TRP A 243 15.27 2.72 -11.41
N LEU A 244 15.89 1.57 -11.22
CA LEU A 244 15.22 0.29 -11.02
C LEU A 244 15.35 -0.11 -9.54
N ASP A 245 14.38 0.27 -8.72
CA ASP A 245 14.32 -0.20 -7.32
C ASP A 245 14.03 -1.71 -7.31
N LEU A 246 14.93 -2.48 -6.71
CA LEU A 246 14.90 -3.93 -6.78
C LEU A 246 14.04 -4.59 -5.69
N ARG A 247 13.38 -3.81 -4.82
CA ARG A 247 12.52 -4.37 -3.74
C ARG A 247 11.54 -5.41 -4.28
N CYS A 248 10.85 -5.09 -5.37
CA CYS A 248 9.82 -5.92 -5.99
C CYS A 248 10.35 -6.93 -7.01
N LEU A 249 11.67 -7.02 -7.22
CA LEU A 249 12.25 -8.00 -8.14
C LEU A 249 12.33 -9.38 -7.46
N GLU A 250 11.49 -10.30 -7.91
CA GLU A 250 11.41 -11.67 -7.36
C GLU A 250 12.18 -12.70 -8.19
N ASP A 251 12.10 -12.58 -9.53
CA ASP A 251 12.68 -13.53 -10.47
C ASP A 251 13.88 -12.88 -11.18
N ALA A 252 15.04 -12.96 -10.51
CA ALA A 252 16.27 -12.37 -11.01
C ALA A 252 16.81 -13.06 -12.26
N ASP A 253 16.58 -14.37 -12.40
CA ASP A 253 17.09 -15.15 -13.52
C ASP A 253 16.31 -14.85 -14.79
N ALA A 254 14.97 -14.76 -14.69
CA ALA A 254 14.17 -14.30 -15.83
C ALA A 254 14.44 -12.83 -16.16
N PHE A 255 14.78 -12.00 -15.18
CA PHE A 255 15.22 -10.61 -15.42
C PHE A 255 16.51 -10.56 -16.24
N ILE A 256 17.53 -11.35 -15.89
CA ILE A 256 18.79 -11.45 -16.63
C ILE A 256 18.57 -12.03 -18.04
N ALA A 257 17.75 -13.07 -18.17
CA ALA A 257 17.55 -13.79 -19.43
C ALA A 257 17.06 -12.88 -20.58
N GLN A 258 16.37 -11.78 -20.26
CA GLN A 258 15.92 -10.80 -21.25
C GLN A 258 17.06 -10.08 -21.98
N PHE A 259 18.23 -10.01 -21.36
CA PHE A 259 19.41 -9.32 -21.88
C PHE A 259 20.40 -10.24 -22.59
N ALA A 260 20.21 -11.56 -22.49
CA ALA A 260 21.08 -12.56 -23.12
C ALA A 260 20.70 -12.83 -24.59
N THR A 261 19.51 -12.41 -25.02
CA THR A 261 19.04 -12.60 -26.40
C THR A 261 19.27 -11.29 -27.17
N PRO A 262 20.06 -11.28 -28.26
CA PRO A 262 20.18 -10.08 -29.07
C PRO A 262 18.79 -9.66 -29.56
N ALA A 263 18.50 -8.36 -29.47
CA ALA A 263 17.28 -7.80 -30.05
C ALA A 263 17.20 -8.21 -31.54
N PRO A 264 16.03 -8.63 -32.04
CA PRO A 264 15.86 -8.95 -33.45
C PRO A 264 16.15 -7.75 -34.36
#